data_AF-A0A928W5B4-F1
#
_entry.id   AF-A0A928W5B4-F1
#
_cell.length_a   1.000
_cell.length_b   1.000
_cell.length_c   1.000
_cell.angle_alpha   90.00
_cell.angle_beta   90.00
_cell.angle_gamma   90.00
#
_symmetry.space_group_name_H-M   'P 1'
#
loop_
_entity.id
_entity.type
_entity.pdbx_description
1 polymer ?
#
loop_
_entity_poly.entity_id
_entity_poly.type
_entity_poly.pdbx_seq_one_letter_code
_entity_poly.pdbx_strand_id
1 'polypeptide(L)'
;MKYSNKRKVNLSFLGLVAIAKLAVGIVLLVSACQRDTVAQDPMPTEDSNLETSIDVDPSLFVKEGLVKDITKEPCTLSGGTETTCYRITTVTARPSDHQAGPWCPSNITATPEEGGIWIEDGKVYDVDGNFIANLDEFYNDDEWKLYRDDGTVRVTRSKEECAAAARPDVDEEYNNYCVQCLPEYVDEDAGMQTFVIPVTPVTKTTLSETNRMSAVGVALNGVTFDPPAPTEAILSAHTLAPFDDCGGHINLHGGYHYHAHTGCPTEVEQPDNYAPMIGYALDGLPLYANLDTEGNEATNLDQCRGVYDEVRGYHYRVAEAGSNSFIDCFKGESGCKFEGDGDGQLCDATAIRDRPAPPPPGNGRTNTPPDLE
;
A
#
# COMPACT_ATOMS: atom_id res chain seq x y z
N MET A 1 -24.07 -33.18 -49.74
CA MET A 1 -25.46 -32.87 -49.34
C MET A 1 -25.60 -31.37 -49.16
N LYS A 2 -26.54 -30.74 -49.89
CA LYS A 2 -26.98 -29.33 -49.77
C LYS A 2 -27.77 -29.18 -48.45
N TYR A 3 -27.75 -28.05 -47.75
CA TYR A 3 -28.59 -26.88 -48.10
C TYR A 3 -28.10 -25.58 -47.44
N SER A 4 -28.09 -24.53 -48.27
CA SER A 4 -28.01 -23.12 -47.95
C SER A 4 -29.43 -22.55 -47.80
N ASN A 5 -29.66 -21.49 -47.02
CA ASN A 5 -30.71 -20.54 -47.35
C ASN A 5 -30.42 -19.11 -46.84
N LYS A 6 -30.13 -18.22 -47.79
CA LYS A 6 -30.31 -16.76 -47.69
C LYS A 6 -31.71 -16.42 -48.19
N ARG A 7 -32.39 -15.41 -47.62
CA ARG A 7 -33.34 -14.59 -48.39
C ARG A 7 -33.27 -13.12 -48.00
N LYS A 8 -32.98 -12.30 -49.02
CA LYS A 8 -33.31 -10.88 -49.16
C LYS A 8 -34.78 -10.75 -49.58
N VAL A 9 -35.41 -9.61 -49.28
CA VAL A 9 -36.50 -9.04 -50.09
C VAL A 9 -36.31 -7.52 -50.18
N ASN A 10 -36.30 -7.02 -51.42
CA ASN A 10 -36.39 -5.61 -51.82
C ASN A 10 -37.88 -5.22 -52.01
N LEU A 11 -38.25 -3.93 -51.91
CA LEU A 11 -38.61 -3.10 -53.07
C LEU A 11 -39.07 -1.67 -52.67
N SER A 12 -38.60 -0.73 -53.46
CA SER A 12 -38.93 0.70 -53.60
C SER A 12 -40.38 1.01 -54.01
N PHE A 13 -40.89 2.22 -53.67
CA PHE A 13 -41.88 2.94 -54.49
C PHE A 13 -41.77 4.47 -54.36
N LEU A 14 -41.79 5.16 -55.50
CA LEU A 14 -41.83 6.62 -55.73
C LEU A 14 -43.19 7.23 -55.31
N GLY A 15 -43.22 8.54 -55.01
CA GLY A 15 -44.47 9.31 -55.08
C GLY A 15 -44.48 10.76 -54.58
N LEU A 16 -44.27 11.69 -55.52
CA LEU A 16 -44.87 13.03 -55.68
C LEU A 16 -44.62 14.23 -54.72
N VAL A 17 -44.43 15.36 -55.41
CA VAL A 17 -44.27 16.77 -55.01
C VAL A 17 -45.63 17.43 -54.75
N ALA A 18 -45.74 18.32 -53.75
CA ALA A 18 -46.55 19.55 -53.85
C ALA A 18 -46.13 20.60 -52.79
N ILE A 19 -45.95 21.83 -53.27
CA ILE A 19 -45.55 23.05 -52.57
C ILE A 19 -46.81 23.76 -52.02
N ALA A 20 -46.74 24.30 -50.80
CA ALA A 20 -47.56 25.45 -50.41
C ALA A 20 -46.81 26.33 -49.40
N LYS A 21 -46.48 27.55 -49.86
CA LYS A 21 -45.86 28.63 -49.10
C LYS A 21 -46.90 29.28 -48.19
N LEU A 22 -46.49 29.68 -46.98
CA LEU A 22 -47.12 30.81 -46.29
C LEU A 22 -46.02 31.65 -45.63
N ALA A 23 -45.96 32.92 -46.04
CA ALA A 23 -45.07 33.94 -45.50
C ALA A 23 -45.93 35.16 -45.15
N VAL A 24 -45.94 35.57 -43.89
CA VAL A 24 -46.27 36.92 -43.37
C VAL A 24 -45.70 36.94 -41.94
N GLY A 25 -44.99 37.93 -41.43
CA GLY A 25 -44.54 39.22 -41.91
C GLY A 25 -43.69 39.82 -40.79
N ILE A 26 -42.56 40.43 -41.13
CA ILE A 26 -41.69 41.12 -40.18
C ILE A 26 -42.27 42.51 -39.92
N VAL A 27 -42.58 42.83 -38.66
CA VAL A 27 -42.77 44.20 -38.17
C VAL A 27 -41.72 44.45 -37.10
N LEU A 28 -40.81 45.37 -37.40
CA LEU A 28 -39.83 45.94 -36.47
C LEU A 28 -40.55 46.90 -35.53
N LEU A 29 -40.43 46.66 -34.23
CA LEU A 29 -40.65 47.66 -33.17
C LEU A 29 -39.45 47.64 -32.24
N VAL A 30 -38.72 48.76 -32.26
CA VAL A 30 -37.65 49.10 -31.33
C VAL A 30 -38.32 49.53 -30.03
N SER A 31 -38.02 48.87 -28.91
CA SER A 31 -38.30 49.42 -27.58
C SER A 31 -37.26 48.92 -26.59
N ALA A 32 -36.57 49.86 -25.94
CA ALA A 32 -35.66 49.63 -24.85
C ALA A 32 -36.42 49.25 -23.58
N CYS A 33 -35.91 48.27 -22.81
CA CYS A 33 -36.11 48.03 -21.37
C CYS A 33 -35.08 46.96 -20.97
N GLN A 34 -34.07 47.31 -20.15
CA GLN A 34 -34.03 47.23 -18.68
C GLN A 34 -33.50 45.88 -18.19
N ARG A 35 -32.46 45.95 -17.36
CA ARG A 35 -31.75 44.82 -16.76
C ARG A 35 -32.67 44.12 -15.76
N ASP A 36 -32.93 42.85 -15.98
CA ASP A 36 -33.36 41.93 -14.93
C ASP A 36 -32.20 40.97 -14.65
N THR A 37 -31.59 41.13 -13.48
CA THR A 37 -30.68 40.15 -12.89
C THR A 37 -31.48 38.90 -12.57
N VAL A 38 -31.31 37.86 -13.38
CA VAL A 38 -31.70 36.51 -13.00
C VAL A 38 -30.78 36.09 -11.86
N ALA A 39 -31.36 35.94 -10.67
CA ALA A 39 -30.71 35.27 -9.57
C ALA A 39 -30.34 33.86 -10.05
N GLN A 40 -29.04 33.58 -10.15
CA GLN A 40 -28.57 32.21 -10.22
C GLN A 40 -28.96 31.57 -8.89
N ASP A 41 -29.77 30.51 -8.94
CA ASP A 41 -29.88 29.58 -7.82
C ASP A 41 -28.46 29.24 -7.37
N PRO A 42 -28.14 29.33 -6.07
CA PRO A 42 -26.85 28.86 -5.61
C PRO A 42 -26.76 27.37 -5.97
N MET A 43 -25.70 27.02 -6.71
CA MET A 43 -25.21 25.64 -6.78
C MET A 43 -25.24 25.07 -5.35
N PRO A 44 -25.67 23.82 -5.16
CA PRO A 44 -25.51 23.18 -3.86
C PRO A 44 -24.00 23.21 -3.57
N THR A 45 -23.64 23.94 -2.52
CA THR A 45 -22.35 23.80 -1.87
C THR A 45 -22.18 22.33 -1.58
N GLU A 46 -21.07 21.73 -2.01
CA GLU A 46 -20.64 20.44 -1.49
C GLU A 46 -20.59 20.59 0.03
N ASP A 47 -21.61 20.04 0.70
CA ASP A 47 -21.60 19.90 2.14
C ASP A 47 -20.42 18.98 2.45
N SER A 48 -19.44 19.56 3.12
CA SER A 48 -18.43 18.80 3.83
C SER A 48 -19.15 17.89 4.82
N ASN A 49 -19.34 16.61 4.47
CA ASN A 49 -19.67 15.54 5.41
C ASN A 49 -18.47 15.26 6.34
N LEU A 50 -17.96 16.31 6.98
CA LEU A 50 -17.28 16.24 8.27
C LEU A 50 -18.40 16.02 9.28
N GLU A 51 -18.42 14.92 10.05
CA GLU A 51 -18.90 14.96 11.46
C GLU A 51 -18.85 13.63 12.25
N THR A 52 -18.07 12.63 11.83
CA THR A 52 -17.74 11.53 12.77
C THR A 52 -16.30 11.08 12.56
N SER A 53 -15.38 11.76 13.26
CA SER A 53 -14.05 11.21 13.51
C SER A 53 -14.16 10.27 14.71
N ILE A 54 -13.78 9.01 14.54
CA ILE A 54 -13.73 8.04 15.64
C ILE A 54 -12.34 8.12 16.26
N ASP A 55 -12.27 8.23 17.58
CA ASP A 55 -11.02 8.18 18.31
C ASP A 55 -10.35 6.82 18.12
N VAL A 56 -9.02 6.81 18.04
CA VAL A 56 -8.23 5.58 18.10
C VAL A 56 -8.56 4.85 19.40
N ASP A 57 -8.95 3.58 19.28
CA ASP A 57 -9.16 2.67 20.40
C ASP A 57 -7.87 1.86 20.64
N PRO A 58 -7.06 2.22 21.67
CA PRO A 58 -5.82 1.51 21.96
C PRO A 58 -6.06 0.10 22.52
N SER A 59 -7.29 -0.24 22.92
CA SER A 59 -7.61 -1.56 23.46
C SER A 59 -7.68 -2.66 22.40
N LEU A 60 -7.74 -2.29 21.12
CA LEU A 60 -7.71 -3.22 19.99
C LEU A 60 -6.31 -3.78 19.71
N PHE A 61 -5.25 -3.14 20.22
CA PHE A 61 -3.88 -3.65 20.03
C PHE A 61 -3.63 -4.91 20.86
N VAL A 62 -3.02 -5.90 20.23
CA VAL A 62 -2.57 -7.14 20.88
C VAL A 62 -1.43 -6.81 21.84
N LYS A 63 -1.61 -7.16 23.11
CA LYS A 63 -0.66 -6.80 24.18
C LYS A 63 0.72 -7.40 23.96
N GLU A 64 0.78 -8.60 23.41
CA GLU A 64 1.99 -9.33 23.10
C GLU A 64 2.83 -8.66 22.00
N GLY A 65 2.22 -7.78 21.19
CA GLY A 65 2.93 -6.95 20.21
C GLY A 65 3.50 -5.65 20.78
N LEU A 66 3.14 -5.29 22.02
CA LEU A 66 3.55 -4.04 22.67
C LEU A 66 4.74 -4.25 23.61
N VAL A 67 5.70 -3.32 23.57
CA VAL A 67 6.82 -3.26 24.53
C VAL A 67 6.36 -2.73 25.89
N LYS A 68 5.43 -1.77 25.88
CA LYS A 68 4.90 -1.07 27.05
C LYS A 68 3.45 -0.64 26.79
N ASP A 69 2.74 -0.33 27.87
CA ASP A 69 1.37 0.20 27.76
C ASP A 69 1.34 1.46 26.87
N ILE A 70 0.31 1.56 26.04
CA ILE A 70 0.08 2.73 25.18
C ILE A 70 -0.19 3.94 26.07
N THR A 71 0.56 5.02 25.87
CA THR A 71 0.43 6.26 26.66
C THR A 71 -0.03 7.42 25.79
N LYS A 72 -0.54 8.49 26.42
CA LYS A 72 -0.90 9.73 25.73
C LYS A 72 0.17 10.79 25.94
N GLU A 73 0.47 11.57 24.91
CA GLU A 73 1.43 12.66 24.96
C GLU A 73 1.05 13.80 24.01
N PRO A 74 1.55 15.04 24.23
CA PRO A 74 1.42 16.11 23.24
C PRO A 74 2.27 15.81 22.00
N CYS A 75 1.74 16.18 20.84
CA CYS A 75 2.39 16.02 19.53
C CYS A 75 1.98 17.15 18.58
N THR A 76 2.78 17.37 17.54
CA THR A 76 2.45 18.23 16.40
C THR A 76 2.32 17.37 15.15
N LEU A 77 1.13 17.36 14.54
CA LEU A 77 0.84 16.59 13.34
C LEU A 77 1.40 17.28 12.07
N SER A 78 1.41 16.55 10.96
CA SER A 78 1.99 17.00 9.68
C SER A 78 1.43 18.32 9.12
N GLY A 79 0.18 18.68 9.44
CA GLY A 79 -0.41 19.98 9.04
C GLY A 79 -0.15 21.10 10.04
N GLY A 80 0.61 20.83 11.11
CA GLY A 80 0.94 21.78 12.17
C GLY A 80 -0.05 21.77 13.33
N THR A 81 -1.05 20.89 13.32
CA THR A 81 -2.00 20.79 14.44
C THR A 81 -1.33 20.22 15.68
N GLU A 82 -1.29 21.01 16.76
CA GLU A 82 -0.90 20.55 18.10
C GLU A 82 -2.08 19.82 18.75
N THR A 83 -1.89 18.57 19.17
CA THR A 83 -2.95 17.75 19.76
C THR A 83 -2.39 16.74 20.78
N THR A 84 -3.26 15.85 21.28
CA THR A 84 -2.85 14.66 22.03
C THR A 84 -2.76 13.46 21.10
N CYS A 85 -1.64 12.76 21.16
CA CYS A 85 -1.39 11.52 20.43
C CYS A 85 -1.26 10.33 21.39
N TYR A 86 -1.51 9.13 20.86
CA TYR A 86 -1.04 7.90 21.47
C TYR A 86 0.40 7.61 21.06
N ARG A 87 1.23 7.21 22.03
CA ARG A 87 2.54 6.60 21.80
C ARG A 87 2.42 5.09 21.94
N ILE A 88 2.77 4.39 20.86
CA ILE A 88 2.65 2.93 20.71
C ILE A 88 4.03 2.40 20.37
N THR A 89 4.67 1.70 21.30
CA THR A 89 5.99 1.08 21.07
C THR A 89 5.81 -0.43 20.92
N THR A 90 6.28 -0.98 19.81
CA THR A 90 6.06 -2.37 19.39
C THR A 90 7.39 -3.07 19.14
N VAL A 91 7.37 -4.41 19.19
CA VAL A 91 8.48 -5.25 18.71
C VAL A 91 8.07 -5.85 17.39
N THR A 92 8.79 -5.52 16.33
CA THR A 92 8.52 -5.97 14.96
C THR A 92 9.46 -7.09 14.54
N ALA A 93 10.46 -7.49 15.33
CA ALA A 93 11.35 -8.60 14.96
C ALA A 93 10.58 -9.91 14.70
N ARG A 94 9.50 -10.16 15.47
CA ARG A 94 8.61 -11.31 15.29
C ARG A 94 7.15 -10.88 15.51
N PRO A 95 6.25 -11.16 14.56
CA PRO A 95 4.83 -11.00 14.84
C PRO A 95 4.38 -11.91 15.98
N SER A 96 3.44 -11.44 16.78
CA SER A 96 2.98 -12.13 18.00
C SER A 96 1.89 -13.17 17.76
N ASP A 97 1.22 -13.12 16.60
CA ASP A 97 -0.03 -13.83 16.30
C ASP A 97 0.06 -14.80 15.11
N HIS A 98 1.15 -14.79 14.36
CA HIS A 98 1.42 -15.75 13.29
C HIS A 98 2.92 -16.04 13.18
N GLN A 99 3.25 -17.10 12.44
CA GLN A 99 4.62 -17.44 12.13
C GLN A 99 5.08 -16.62 10.92
N ALA A 100 6.21 -15.92 11.04
CA ALA A 100 6.86 -15.25 9.91
C ALA A 100 7.61 -16.27 9.03
N GLY A 101 7.52 -16.07 7.71
CA GLY A 101 8.05 -17.01 6.72
C GLY A 101 7.15 -18.22 6.51
N PRO A 102 7.50 -19.10 5.55
CA PRO A 102 8.71 -19.08 4.71
C PRO A 102 8.73 -17.97 3.65
N TRP A 103 9.91 -17.72 3.08
CA TRP A 103 10.13 -16.72 2.00
C TRP A 103 10.73 -17.36 0.77
N CYS A 104 11.95 -17.89 0.91
CA CYS A 104 12.68 -18.51 -0.19
C CYS A 104 12.58 -20.03 -0.12
N PRO A 105 12.09 -20.71 -1.17
CA PRO A 105 12.12 -22.16 -1.24
C PRO A 105 13.57 -22.65 -1.35
N SER A 106 13.83 -23.87 -0.86
CA SER A 106 15.19 -24.43 -0.87
C SER A 106 15.59 -25.12 -2.19
N ASN A 107 14.62 -25.47 -3.03
CA ASN A 107 14.82 -26.22 -4.26
C ASN A 107 13.73 -25.88 -5.30
N ILE A 108 14.03 -26.04 -6.59
CA ILE A 108 13.07 -25.86 -7.71
C ILE A 108 11.95 -26.91 -7.77
N THR A 109 11.92 -27.84 -6.83
CA THR A 109 10.83 -28.82 -6.65
C THR A 109 9.91 -28.49 -5.48
N ALA A 110 10.16 -27.36 -4.80
CA ALA A 110 9.38 -26.91 -3.67
C ALA A 110 7.93 -26.59 -4.05
N THR A 111 7.01 -26.86 -3.14
CA THR A 111 5.59 -26.48 -3.28
C THR A 111 5.36 -25.03 -2.83
N PRO A 112 4.19 -24.44 -3.13
CA PRO A 112 3.85 -23.09 -2.64
C PRO A 112 4.02 -22.91 -1.13
N GLU A 113 3.69 -23.93 -0.33
CA GLU A 113 3.79 -23.85 1.15
C GLU A 113 5.23 -23.85 1.67
N GLU A 114 6.22 -24.10 0.82
CA GLU A 114 7.65 -24.09 1.16
C GLU A 114 8.34 -22.77 0.76
N GLY A 115 7.63 -21.87 0.08
CA GLY A 115 8.06 -20.52 -0.26
C GLY A 115 7.04 -19.49 0.23
N GLY A 116 7.29 -18.22 -0.04
CA GLY A 116 6.32 -17.16 0.21
C GLY A 116 5.66 -16.69 -1.08
N ILE A 117 5.38 -15.40 -1.17
CA ILE A 117 4.77 -14.76 -2.33
C ILE A 117 5.66 -13.65 -2.92
N TRP A 118 5.46 -13.38 -4.20
CA TRP A 118 6.02 -12.24 -4.89
C TRP A 118 4.93 -11.41 -5.55
N ILE A 119 5.11 -10.09 -5.54
CA ILE A 119 4.18 -9.14 -6.11
C ILE A 119 4.79 -8.52 -7.36
N GLU A 120 4.12 -8.71 -8.50
CA GLU A 120 4.54 -8.16 -9.79
C GLU A 120 3.31 -7.76 -10.62
N ASP A 121 3.33 -6.59 -11.24
CA ASP A 121 2.29 -6.12 -12.16
C ASP A 121 0.84 -6.26 -11.64
N GLY A 122 0.62 -5.89 -10.37
CA GLY A 122 -0.71 -5.92 -9.76
C GLY A 122 -1.15 -7.33 -9.32
N LYS A 123 -0.27 -8.33 -9.37
CA LYS A 123 -0.61 -9.73 -9.08
C LYS A 123 0.29 -10.30 -8.00
N VAL A 124 -0.23 -11.33 -7.34
CA VAL A 124 0.49 -12.16 -6.37
C VAL A 124 0.83 -13.49 -7.03
N TYR A 125 2.07 -13.94 -6.87
CA TYR A 125 2.58 -15.21 -7.36
C TYR A 125 3.17 -15.99 -6.19
N ASP A 126 2.86 -17.28 -6.11
CA ASP A 126 3.54 -18.18 -5.19
C ASP A 126 5.01 -18.32 -5.62
N VAL A 127 5.94 -18.09 -4.70
CA VAL A 127 7.38 -18.29 -4.89
C VAL A 127 7.70 -19.76 -4.63
N ASP A 128 7.09 -20.62 -5.43
CA ASP A 128 7.35 -22.06 -5.42
C ASP A 128 8.57 -22.42 -6.28
N GLY A 129 8.90 -23.71 -6.31
CA GLY A 129 10.03 -24.19 -7.10
C GLY A 129 9.87 -23.95 -8.60
N ASN A 130 8.63 -24.01 -9.11
CA ASN A 130 8.33 -23.80 -10.51
C ASN A 130 8.47 -22.31 -10.88
N PHE A 131 7.99 -21.39 -10.05
CA PHE A 131 8.20 -19.96 -10.24
C PHE A 131 9.69 -19.63 -10.32
N ILE A 132 10.49 -20.10 -9.35
CA ILE A 132 11.95 -19.88 -9.34
C ILE A 132 12.64 -20.46 -10.59
N ALA A 133 12.18 -21.61 -11.08
CA ALA A 133 12.77 -22.27 -12.25
C ALA A 133 12.48 -21.57 -13.59
N ASN A 134 11.47 -20.69 -13.65
CA ASN A 134 11.01 -20.04 -14.88
C ASN A 134 11.07 -18.50 -14.78
N LEU A 135 11.92 -17.95 -13.91
CA LEU A 135 12.10 -16.50 -13.77
C LEU A 135 12.65 -15.84 -15.04
N ASP A 136 13.47 -16.57 -15.80
CA ASP A 136 13.98 -16.17 -17.11
C ASP A 136 12.85 -15.96 -18.13
N GLU A 137 11.91 -16.91 -18.21
CA GLU A 137 10.73 -16.77 -19.06
C GLU A 137 9.78 -15.68 -18.54
N PHE A 138 9.59 -15.61 -17.21
CA PHE A 138 8.70 -14.65 -16.57
C PHE A 138 9.14 -13.20 -16.83
N TYR A 139 10.43 -12.90 -16.69
CA TYR A 139 11.01 -11.58 -16.95
C TYR A 139 11.52 -11.39 -18.38
N ASN A 140 11.48 -12.44 -19.22
CA ASN A 140 12.05 -12.46 -20.57
C ASN A 140 13.52 -12.01 -20.58
N ASP A 141 14.32 -12.61 -19.69
CA ASP A 141 15.74 -12.33 -19.51
C ASP A 141 16.50 -13.57 -19.03
N ASP A 142 17.31 -14.16 -19.93
CA ASP A 142 18.08 -15.39 -19.72
C ASP A 142 19.15 -15.29 -18.61
N GLU A 143 19.43 -14.08 -18.09
CA GLU A 143 20.36 -13.87 -16.97
C GLU A 143 19.75 -14.24 -15.61
N TRP A 144 18.42 -14.41 -15.52
CA TRP A 144 17.75 -14.89 -14.33
C TRP A 144 18.03 -16.38 -14.08
N LYS A 145 18.81 -16.67 -13.04
CA LYS A 145 19.07 -18.04 -12.59
C LYS A 145 19.38 -18.12 -11.10
N LEU A 146 18.32 -18.14 -10.29
CA LEU A 146 18.42 -18.20 -8.82
C LEU A 146 18.79 -19.57 -8.27
N TYR A 147 19.00 -20.58 -9.11
CA TYR A 147 19.25 -21.96 -8.68
C TYR A 147 20.53 -22.53 -9.31
N ARG A 148 21.10 -23.55 -8.66
CA ARG A 148 22.27 -24.29 -9.14
C ARG A 148 21.85 -25.42 -10.07
N ASP A 149 22.80 -26.04 -10.78
CA ASP A 149 22.52 -27.11 -11.73
C ASP A 149 21.90 -28.37 -11.09
N ASP A 150 22.02 -28.54 -9.77
CA ASP A 150 21.36 -29.60 -8.99
C ASP A 150 19.93 -29.24 -8.53
N GLY A 151 19.43 -28.06 -8.92
CA GLY A 151 18.12 -27.54 -8.56
C GLY A 151 18.05 -26.84 -7.20
N THR A 152 19.15 -26.76 -6.44
CA THR A 152 19.16 -26.04 -5.17
C THR A 152 19.09 -24.53 -5.39
N VAL A 153 18.18 -23.85 -4.69
CA VAL A 153 18.05 -22.39 -4.77
C VAL A 153 19.21 -21.72 -4.02
N ARG A 154 19.72 -20.62 -4.57
CA ARG A 154 20.68 -19.72 -3.94
C ARG A 154 19.91 -18.84 -2.98
N VAL A 155 19.96 -19.18 -1.70
CA VAL A 155 19.26 -18.47 -0.63
C VAL A 155 20.30 -17.85 0.30
N THR A 156 20.08 -16.63 0.77
CA THR A 156 20.89 -16.04 1.85
C THR A 156 20.58 -16.73 3.18
N ARG A 157 21.60 -17.19 3.90
CA ARG A 157 21.47 -18.09 5.08
C ARG A 157 22.15 -17.57 6.34
N SER A 158 22.69 -16.36 6.31
CA SER A 158 23.29 -15.71 7.47
C SER A 158 22.90 -14.23 7.55
N LYS A 159 23.14 -13.61 8.72
CA LYS A 159 22.95 -12.17 8.93
C LYS A 159 23.82 -11.37 7.96
N GLU A 160 25.05 -11.82 7.74
CA GLU A 160 26.02 -11.17 6.84
C GLU A 160 25.59 -11.28 5.37
N GLU A 161 25.12 -12.45 4.93
CA GLU A 161 24.61 -12.64 3.57
C GLU A 161 23.34 -11.80 3.32
N CYS A 162 22.41 -11.79 4.27
CA CYS A 162 21.22 -10.92 4.22
C CYS A 162 21.63 -9.44 4.16
N ALA A 163 22.57 -8.98 4.99
CA ALA A 163 23.02 -7.58 4.97
C ALA A 163 23.67 -7.18 3.63
N ALA A 164 24.40 -8.09 3.00
CA ALA A 164 25.08 -7.87 1.74
C ALA A 164 24.12 -7.85 0.53
N ALA A 165 23.04 -8.64 0.59
CA ALA A 165 22.06 -8.77 -0.48
C ALA A 165 20.84 -7.85 -0.34
N ALA A 166 20.42 -7.50 0.88
CA ALA A 166 19.24 -6.69 1.16
C ALA A 166 19.56 -5.18 1.23
N ARG A 167 20.27 -4.66 0.22
CA ARG A 167 20.65 -3.23 0.13
C ARG A 167 20.60 -2.73 -1.32
N PRO A 168 20.46 -1.41 -1.56
CA PRO A 168 20.34 -0.90 -2.93
C PRO A 168 21.53 -1.19 -3.85
N ASP A 169 22.73 -1.28 -3.28
CA ASP A 169 23.96 -1.63 -4.01
C ASP A 169 24.37 -3.06 -3.65
N VAL A 170 23.62 -4.03 -4.15
CA VAL A 170 23.80 -5.47 -3.86
C VAL A 170 25.25 -5.88 -4.13
N ASP A 171 25.87 -6.58 -3.18
CA ASP A 171 27.20 -7.16 -3.42
C ASP A 171 27.12 -8.17 -4.58
N GLU A 172 28.01 -8.03 -5.57
CA GLU A 172 27.96 -8.79 -6.84
C GLU A 172 27.89 -10.33 -6.64
N GLU A 173 28.45 -10.84 -5.54
CA GLU A 173 28.38 -12.26 -5.16
C GLU A 173 26.94 -12.76 -4.95
N TYR A 174 26.02 -11.87 -4.55
CA TYR A 174 24.62 -12.18 -4.27
C TYR A 174 23.68 -11.82 -5.41
N ASN A 175 24.19 -11.44 -6.59
CA ASN A 175 23.36 -11.40 -7.79
C ASN A 175 22.78 -12.81 -8.04
N ASN A 176 21.54 -12.88 -8.53
CA ASN A 176 20.84 -14.17 -8.70
C ASN A 176 20.65 -14.96 -7.39
N TYR A 177 20.31 -14.27 -6.31
CA TYR A 177 19.87 -14.90 -5.06
C TYR A 177 18.40 -14.64 -4.77
N CYS A 178 17.76 -15.64 -4.16
CA CYS A 178 16.59 -15.42 -3.34
C CYS A 178 17.04 -14.90 -1.98
N VAL A 179 16.74 -13.65 -1.70
CA VAL A 179 17.14 -12.91 -0.51
C VAL A 179 16.08 -13.10 0.56
N GLN A 180 16.51 -13.64 1.69
CA GLN A 180 15.72 -13.67 2.91
C GLN A 180 16.58 -13.22 4.10
N CYS A 181 15.94 -12.53 5.02
CA CYS A 181 16.45 -12.27 6.34
C CYS A 181 15.55 -13.01 7.34
N LEU A 182 16.13 -13.50 8.42
CA LEU A 182 15.38 -14.25 9.43
C LEU A 182 15.18 -13.42 10.70
N PRO A 183 14.12 -13.68 11.48
CA PRO A 183 13.90 -12.97 12.73
C PRO A 183 15.08 -13.07 13.70
N GLU A 184 15.84 -14.18 13.68
CA GLU A 184 17.02 -14.38 14.53
C GLU A 184 18.17 -13.41 14.22
N TYR A 185 18.14 -12.72 13.09
CA TYR A 185 19.20 -11.78 12.69
C TYR A 185 18.97 -10.37 13.24
N VAL A 186 17.75 -10.08 13.69
CA VAL A 186 17.33 -8.79 14.21
C VAL A 186 17.57 -8.78 15.71
N ASP A 187 18.39 -7.84 16.18
CA ASP A 187 18.61 -7.65 17.62
C ASP A 187 17.30 -7.15 18.26
N GLU A 188 16.96 -7.61 19.48
CA GLU A 188 15.65 -7.30 20.11
C GLU A 188 15.35 -5.79 20.17
N ASP A 189 16.35 -4.98 20.51
CA ASP A 189 16.22 -3.50 20.57
C ASP A 189 16.20 -2.86 19.17
N ALA A 190 16.83 -3.48 18.17
CA ALA A 190 16.83 -3.01 16.79
C ALA A 190 15.50 -3.30 16.09
N GLY A 191 14.74 -4.28 16.58
CA GLY A 191 13.40 -4.59 16.10
C GLY A 191 12.30 -3.78 16.77
N MET A 192 12.60 -2.77 17.59
CA MET A 192 11.54 -1.92 18.17
C MET A 192 11.14 -0.82 17.21
N GLN A 193 9.85 -0.48 17.18
CA GLN A 193 9.31 0.65 16.43
C GLN A 193 8.37 1.43 17.34
N THR A 194 8.37 2.76 17.22
CA THR A 194 7.47 3.62 18.00
C THR A 194 6.64 4.50 17.10
N PHE A 195 5.33 4.37 17.22
CA PHE A 195 4.33 5.16 16.49
C PHE A 195 3.75 6.22 17.41
N VAL A 196 3.60 7.43 16.90
CA VAL A 196 2.88 8.51 17.55
C VAL A 196 1.75 8.94 16.63
N ILE A 197 0.52 8.56 16.94
CA ILE A 197 -0.68 8.81 16.11
C ILE A 197 -1.71 9.64 16.88
N PRO A 198 -2.48 10.53 16.25
CA PRO A 198 -3.46 11.36 16.96
C PRO A 198 -4.52 10.50 17.67
N VAL A 199 -4.93 10.92 18.87
CA VAL A 199 -6.07 10.28 19.57
C VAL A 199 -7.34 10.45 18.74
N THR A 200 -7.58 11.67 18.25
CA THR A 200 -8.69 12.02 17.37
C THR A 200 -8.12 12.49 16.03
N PRO A 201 -8.38 11.78 14.92
CA PRO A 201 -7.94 12.17 13.59
C PRO A 201 -8.30 13.62 13.23
N VAL A 202 -7.37 14.30 12.54
CA VAL A 202 -7.56 15.67 12.05
C VAL A 202 -7.53 15.65 10.55
N THR A 203 -8.67 15.86 9.89
CA THR A 203 -8.76 15.84 8.43
C THR A 203 -8.03 17.02 7.80
N LYS A 204 -7.41 16.80 6.63
CA LYS A 204 -6.81 17.84 5.80
C LYS A 204 -7.39 17.85 4.39
N THR A 205 -7.27 18.97 3.71
CA THR A 205 -7.70 19.13 2.31
C THR A 205 -6.57 18.83 1.32
N THR A 206 -5.33 19.16 1.68
CA THR A 206 -4.13 18.80 0.91
C THR A 206 -3.67 17.41 1.32
N LEU A 207 -3.86 16.44 0.45
CA LEU A 207 -3.49 15.04 0.71
C LEU A 207 -1.98 14.85 0.61
N SER A 208 -1.46 13.88 1.35
CA SER A 208 -0.05 13.48 1.31
C SER A 208 0.04 12.02 0.88
N GLU A 209 0.89 11.74 -0.11
CA GLU A 209 1.12 10.37 -0.58
C GLU A 209 1.82 9.53 0.48
N THR A 210 1.50 8.24 0.56
CA THR A 210 2.09 7.31 1.53
C THR A 210 3.41 6.71 1.06
N ASN A 211 3.66 6.66 -0.25
CA ASN A 211 4.84 6.08 -0.89
C ASN A 211 6.20 6.62 -0.41
N ARG A 212 6.23 7.81 0.20
CA ARG A 212 7.43 8.50 0.69
C ARG A 212 7.54 8.55 2.21
N MET A 213 6.57 7.96 2.90
CA MET A 213 6.50 7.97 4.35
C MET A 213 7.39 6.89 4.96
N SER A 214 7.74 7.02 6.22
CA SER A 214 8.47 5.96 6.94
C SER A 214 7.57 4.76 7.30
N ALA A 215 6.25 4.95 7.26
CA ALA A 215 5.22 3.92 7.35
C ALA A 215 3.88 4.45 6.83
N VAL A 216 3.01 3.54 6.44
CA VAL A 216 1.58 3.81 6.23
C VAL A 216 0.84 3.82 7.56
N GLY A 217 1.15 2.87 8.44
CA GLY A 217 0.44 2.69 9.70
C GLY A 217 0.98 1.54 10.53
N VAL A 218 0.20 1.14 11.52
CA VAL A 218 0.52 0.06 12.45
C VAL A 218 -0.65 -0.94 12.50
N ALA A 219 -0.34 -2.22 12.32
CA ALA A 219 -1.28 -3.32 12.46
C ALA A 219 -1.68 -3.52 13.92
N LEU A 220 -2.84 -4.13 14.18
CA LEU A 220 -3.30 -4.40 15.55
C LEU A 220 -2.35 -5.30 16.34
N ASN A 221 -1.56 -6.14 15.67
CA ASN A 221 -0.50 -6.94 16.29
C ASN A 221 0.83 -6.19 16.51
N GLY A 222 0.89 -4.91 16.16
CA GLY A 222 2.04 -4.03 16.36
C GLY A 222 3.06 -4.01 15.21
N VAL A 223 2.88 -4.86 14.19
CA VAL A 223 3.76 -4.86 13.00
C VAL A 223 3.47 -3.65 12.12
N THR A 224 4.51 -3.10 11.50
CA THR A 224 4.36 -1.92 10.64
C THR A 224 3.71 -2.29 9.30
N PHE A 225 2.79 -1.44 8.83
CA PHE A 225 2.43 -1.36 7.42
C PHE A 225 3.39 -0.38 6.74
N ASP A 226 4.36 -0.89 5.98
CA ASP A 226 5.32 -0.06 5.27
C ASP A 226 4.78 0.37 3.90
N PRO A 227 5.33 1.45 3.30
CA PRO A 227 5.01 1.83 1.92
C PRO A 227 5.50 0.77 0.93
N PRO A 228 5.10 0.87 -0.36
CA PRO A 228 5.47 -0.10 -1.39
C PRO A 228 6.94 -0.53 -1.36
N ALA A 229 7.18 -1.84 -1.41
CA ALA A 229 8.51 -2.38 -1.53
C ALA A 229 9.16 -1.89 -2.84
N PRO A 230 10.45 -1.55 -2.84
CA PRO A 230 11.15 -1.06 -4.04
C PRO A 230 11.50 -2.22 -4.98
N THR A 231 10.50 -2.87 -5.58
CA THR A 231 10.66 -4.06 -6.42
C THR A 231 11.63 -3.82 -7.58
N GLU A 232 11.59 -2.67 -8.24
CA GLU A 232 12.54 -2.31 -9.30
C GLU A 232 14.01 -2.37 -8.82
N ALA A 233 14.29 -1.90 -7.61
CA ALA A 233 15.65 -1.95 -7.05
C ALA A 233 16.07 -3.38 -6.72
N ILE A 234 15.14 -4.21 -6.22
CA ILE A 234 15.38 -5.63 -5.90
C ILE A 234 15.71 -6.40 -7.19
N LEU A 235 14.91 -6.21 -8.25
CA LEU A 235 15.07 -6.90 -9.52
C LEU A 235 16.33 -6.45 -10.29
N SER A 236 16.88 -5.27 -10.02
CA SER A 236 18.06 -4.72 -10.74
C SER A 236 19.35 -5.54 -10.60
N ALA A 237 19.45 -6.36 -9.55
CA ALA A 237 20.56 -7.29 -9.30
C ALA A 237 20.21 -8.76 -9.63
N HIS A 238 19.11 -8.98 -10.37
CA HIS A 238 18.50 -10.31 -10.57
C HIS A 238 18.23 -11.01 -9.23
N THR A 239 17.93 -10.25 -8.19
CA THR A 239 17.56 -10.80 -6.88
C THR A 239 16.06 -10.83 -6.71
N LEU A 240 15.59 -11.79 -5.93
CA LEU A 240 14.19 -11.87 -5.51
C LEU A 240 14.18 -11.74 -3.99
N ALA A 241 13.32 -10.90 -3.40
CA ALA A 241 13.22 -10.75 -1.95
C ALA A 241 11.78 -11.00 -1.48
N PRO A 242 11.30 -12.26 -1.52
CA PRO A 242 9.90 -12.61 -1.33
C PRO A 242 9.30 -12.03 -0.05
N PHE A 243 8.00 -11.80 -0.10
CA PHE A 243 7.17 -11.71 1.10
C PHE A 243 6.79 -13.12 1.53
N ASP A 244 6.43 -13.32 2.78
CA ASP A 244 5.77 -14.56 3.18
C ASP A 244 4.29 -14.52 2.79
N ASP A 245 3.57 -15.61 3.03
CA ASP A 245 2.13 -15.71 2.74
C ASP A 245 1.29 -14.69 3.51
N CYS A 246 1.87 -14.05 4.54
CA CYS A 246 1.26 -13.00 5.33
C CYS A 246 1.51 -11.59 4.77
N GLY A 247 2.19 -11.49 3.62
CA GLY A 247 2.48 -10.24 2.92
C GLY A 247 3.61 -9.45 3.57
N GLY A 248 4.42 -10.08 4.42
CA GLY A 248 5.50 -9.44 5.14
C GLY A 248 6.88 -10.04 4.88
N HIS A 249 7.91 -9.26 5.15
CA HIS A 249 9.28 -9.75 5.14
C HIS A 249 10.15 -9.00 6.15
N ILE A 250 11.41 -9.39 6.24
CA ILE A 250 12.34 -8.90 7.24
C ILE A 250 13.47 -8.11 6.59
N ASN A 251 13.80 -6.98 7.19
CA ASN A 251 15.11 -6.36 7.01
C ASN A 251 15.78 -6.17 8.38
N LEU A 252 17.10 -5.97 8.39
CA LEU A 252 17.88 -5.89 9.63
C LEU A 252 17.64 -4.62 10.47
N HIS A 253 16.91 -3.65 9.92
CA HIS A 253 16.75 -2.32 10.51
C HIS A 253 15.37 -2.08 11.11
N GLY A 254 14.32 -2.54 10.44
CA GLY A 254 12.92 -2.40 10.82
C GLY A 254 12.25 -3.70 11.27
N GLY A 255 12.97 -4.83 11.23
CA GLY A 255 12.42 -6.14 11.56
C GLY A 255 11.42 -6.63 10.52
N TYR A 256 10.46 -7.44 10.96
CA TYR A 256 9.34 -7.91 10.14
C TYR A 256 8.32 -6.79 9.93
N HIS A 257 7.90 -6.58 8.68
CA HIS A 257 6.97 -5.54 8.28
C HIS A 257 6.17 -5.99 7.05
N TYR A 258 4.94 -5.49 6.91
CA TYR A 258 4.07 -5.84 5.78
C TYR A 258 4.17 -4.83 4.65
N HIS A 259 4.06 -5.35 3.43
CA HIS A 259 3.83 -4.59 2.20
C HIS A 259 2.46 -4.89 1.58
N ALA A 260 1.82 -5.97 2.03
CA ALA A 260 0.49 -6.37 1.62
C ALA A 260 -0.29 -6.98 2.79
N HIS A 261 -1.62 -6.98 2.69
CA HIS A 261 -2.49 -7.67 3.63
C HIS A 261 -3.13 -8.89 2.97
N THR A 262 -2.83 -10.09 3.49
CA THR A 262 -3.32 -11.38 2.97
C THR A 262 -4.16 -12.17 3.99
N GLY A 263 -4.46 -11.60 5.15
CA GLY A 263 -5.36 -12.20 6.16
C GLY A 263 -4.69 -12.97 7.30
N CYS A 264 -3.38 -12.83 7.50
CA CYS A 264 -2.70 -13.37 8.68
C CYS A 264 -2.76 -12.46 9.93
N PRO A 265 -2.56 -11.13 9.84
CA PRO A 265 -2.48 -10.28 11.01
C PRO A 265 -3.80 -10.27 11.78
N THR A 266 -3.74 -9.95 13.07
CA THR A 266 -4.94 -9.81 13.92
C THR A 266 -5.98 -8.89 13.27
N GLU A 267 -7.19 -9.44 13.15
CA GLU A 267 -8.36 -8.81 12.56
C GLU A 267 -9.47 -8.66 13.59
N VAL A 268 -10.15 -7.51 13.58
CA VAL A 268 -11.37 -7.28 14.38
C VAL A 268 -12.58 -7.35 13.47
N GLU A 269 -13.31 -8.46 13.58
CA GLU A 269 -14.55 -8.70 12.84
C GLU A 269 -15.58 -7.59 13.07
N GLN A 270 -16.36 -7.32 12.03
CA GLN A 270 -17.42 -6.33 12.05
C GLN A 270 -18.81 -6.99 12.04
N PRO A 271 -19.80 -6.47 12.80
CA PRO A 271 -21.09 -7.14 13.02
C PRO A 271 -22.04 -7.16 11.81
N ASP A 272 -21.70 -6.50 10.71
CA ASP A 272 -22.52 -6.23 9.51
C ASP A 272 -21.90 -6.79 8.23
N ASN A 273 -21.12 -7.87 8.33
CA ASN A 273 -20.36 -8.49 7.24
C ASN A 273 -19.27 -7.61 6.61
N TYR A 274 -19.04 -6.41 7.15
CA TYR A 274 -18.03 -5.49 6.64
C TYR A 274 -16.62 -6.08 6.76
N ALA A 275 -15.68 -5.51 6.00
CA ALA A 275 -14.28 -5.90 6.10
C ALA A 275 -13.80 -5.78 7.56
N PRO A 276 -12.97 -6.71 8.05
CA PRO A 276 -12.39 -6.63 9.39
C PRO A 276 -11.42 -5.44 9.50
N MET A 277 -11.33 -4.88 10.69
CA MET A 277 -10.35 -3.83 11.00
C MET A 277 -8.99 -4.47 11.28
N ILE A 278 -7.94 -3.95 10.66
CA ILE A 278 -6.58 -4.55 10.68
C ILE A 278 -5.55 -3.64 11.36
N GLY A 279 -5.87 -2.37 11.59
CA GLY A 279 -4.97 -1.43 12.26
C GLY A 279 -5.36 0.03 12.08
N TYR A 280 -4.40 0.91 12.30
CA TYR A 280 -4.56 2.36 12.14
C TYR A 280 -3.48 2.94 11.24
N ALA A 281 -3.87 3.87 10.38
CA ALA A 281 -2.95 4.69 9.60
C ALA A 281 -2.23 5.70 10.52
N LEU A 282 -1.11 6.29 10.06
CA LEU A 282 -0.36 7.29 10.84
C LEU A 282 -1.17 8.56 11.15
N ASP A 283 -2.25 8.83 10.41
CA ASP A 283 -3.19 9.92 10.67
C ASP A 283 -4.31 9.56 11.66
N GLY A 284 -4.24 8.36 12.25
CA GLY A 284 -5.17 7.85 13.25
C GLY A 284 -6.48 7.28 12.67
N LEU A 285 -6.67 7.32 11.35
CA LEU A 285 -7.88 6.75 10.74
C LEU A 285 -7.78 5.21 10.66
N PRO A 286 -8.89 4.48 10.89
CA PRO A 286 -8.90 3.02 10.80
C PRO A 286 -8.53 2.48 9.41
N LEU A 287 -7.74 1.40 9.40
CA LEU A 287 -7.47 0.57 8.23
C LEU A 287 -8.32 -0.70 8.31
N TYR A 288 -9.07 -0.98 7.26
CA TYR A 288 -9.86 -2.20 7.10
C TYR A 288 -9.32 -3.03 5.94
N ALA A 289 -9.50 -4.35 6.01
CA ALA A 289 -9.09 -5.27 4.95
C ALA A 289 -9.73 -4.93 3.59
N ASN A 290 -9.12 -5.41 2.50
CA ASN A 290 -9.60 -5.15 1.15
C ASN A 290 -11.00 -5.72 0.93
N LEU A 291 -11.18 -6.99 1.29
CA LEU A 291 -12.42 -7.72 1.07
C LEU A 291 -13.29 -7.72 2.32
N ASP A 292 -14.60 -7.65 2.10
CA ASP A 292 -15.58 -7.94 3.14
C ASP A 292 -15.64 -9.45 3.44
N THR A 293 -16.42 -9.86 4.44
CA THR A 293 -16.54 -11.28 4.83
C THR A 293 -17.17 -12.18 3.76
N GLU A 294 -17.75 -11.60 2.72
CA GLU A 294 -18.33 -12.29 1.56
C GLU A 294 -17.36 -12.32 0.35
N GLY A 295 -16.17 -11.71 0.48
CA GLY A 295 -15.15 -11.68 -0.56
C GLY A 295 -15.29 -10.52 -1.55
N ASN A 296 -16.06 -9.48 -1.23
CA ASN A 296 -16.26 -8.33 -2.12
C ASN A 296 -15.35 -7.16 -1.77
N GLU A 297 -14.73 -6.55 -2.79
CA GLU A 297 -14.04 -5.27 -2.65
C GLU A 297 -15.04 -4.10 -2.59
N ALA A 298 -14.70 -3.06 -1.84
CA ALA A 298 -15.46 -1.82 -1.81
C ALA A 298 -15.39 -1.07 -3.16
N THR A 299 -16.53 -0.62 -3.66
CA THR A 299 -16.63 0.03 -4.98
C THR A 299 -16.67 1.56 -4.94
N ASN A 300 -16.92 2.16 -3.78
CA ASN A 300 -17.11 3.61 -3.61
C ASN A 300 -15.96 4.23 -2.80
N LEU A 301 -14.72 3.92 -3.19
CA LEU A 301 -13.53 4.46 -2.55
C LEU A 301 -13.11 5.79 -3.19
N ASP A 302 -12.65 6.73 -2.37
CA ASP A 302 -12.02 7.96 -2.84
C ASP A 302 -10.55 7.71 -3.28
N GLN A 303 -9.86 8.77 -3.71
CA GLN A 303 -8.49 8.67 -4.21
C GLN A 303 -7.45 8.21 -3.18
N CYS A 304 -7.77 8.22 -1.88
CA CYS A 304 -6.92 7.66 -0.83
C CYS A 304 -7.36 6.24 -0.43
N ARG A 305 -8.26 5.62 -1.20
CA ARG A 305 -8.96 4.39 -0.84
C ARG A 305 -9.85 4.50 0.40
N GLY A 306 -10.33 5.70 0.70
CA GLY A 306 -11.20 5.94 1.85
C GLY A 306 -12.68 5.98 1.52
N VAL A 307 -13.50 5.67 2.51
CA VAL A 307 -14.96 5.70 2.45
C VAL A 307 -15.52 6.17 3.78
N TYR A 308 -16.72 6.76 3.76
CA TYR A 308 -17.43 7.21 4.96
C TYR A 308 -18.74 6.45 5.13
N ASP A 309 -19.03 6.06 6.36
CA ASP A 309 -20.36 5.65 6.81
C ASP A 309 -20.65 6.15 8.23
N GLU A 310 -21.91 6.14 8.66
CA GLU A 310 -22.34 6.66 9.96
C GLU A 310 -21.85 5.83 11.16
N VAL A 311 -21.45 4.57 10.95
CA VAL A 311 -21.00 3.65 12.00
C VAL A 311 -19.50 3.80 12.26
N ARG A 312 -18.72 3.92 11.19
CA ARG A 312 -17.24 3.90 11.21
C ARG A 312 -16.61 5.26 10.99
N GLY A 313 -17.40 6.26 10.60
CA GLY A 313 -16.86 7.50 10.10
C GLY A 313 -16.04 7.28 8.82
N TYR A 314 -15.13 8.20 8.54
CA TYR A 314 -14.18 8.01 7.44
C TYR A 314 -13.14 6.97 7.83
N HIS A 315 -12.88 6.02 6.95
CA HIS A 315 -11.88 4.98 7.16
C HIS A 315 -11.36 4.48 5.81
N TYR A 316 -10.25 3.75 5.83
CA TYR A 316 -9.65 3.22 4.61
C TYR A 316 -9.99 1.75 4.39
N ARG A 317 -10.10 1.36 3.12
CA ARG A 317 -10.10 -0.05 2.68
C ARG A 317 -8.78 -0.32 1.97
N VAL A 318 -7.95 -1.19 2.54
CA VAL A 318 -6.62 -1.42 1.98
C VAL A 318 -6.70 -2.01 0.57
N ALA A 319 -5.67 -1.77 -0.22
CA ALA A 319 -5.59 -2.29 -1.57
C ALA A 319 -5.42 -3.80 -1.60
N GLU A 320 -5.73 -4.39 -2.75
CA GLU A 320 -5.42 -5.79 -2.99
C GLU A 320 -3.92 -6.04 -2.86
N ALA A 321 -3.53 -7.22 -2.39
CA ALA A 321 -2.14 -7.54 -2.10
C ALA A 321 -1.20 -7.29 -3.30
N GLY A 322 -1.65 -7.59 -4.52
CA GLY A 322 -0.87 -7.39 -5.74
C GLY A 322 -0.52 -5.93 -6.06
N SER A 323 -1.16 -4.95 -5.40
CA SER A 323 -0.87 -3.52 -5.59
C SER A 323 0.47 -3.07 -4.98
N ASN A 324 1.08 -3.89 -4.11
CA ASN A 324 2.26 -3.52 -3.33
C ASN A 324 2.02 -2.22 -2.52
N SER A 325 0.80 -2.01 -2.02
CA SER A 325 0.42 -0.82 -1.25
C SER A 325 -0.77 -1.15 -0.33
N PHE A 326 -0.99 -0.31 0.67
CA PHE A 326 -2.19 -0.37 1.51
C PHE A 326 -3.18 0.74 1.13
N ILE A 327 -2.74 1.99 1.10
CA ILE A 327 -3.53 3.17 0.73
C ILE A 327 -2.63 4.15 -0.02
N ASP A 328 -3.22 5.00 -0.87
CA ASP A 328 -2.45 5.90 -1.74
C ASP A 328 -2.08 7.23 -1.06
N CYS A 329 -2.89 7.69 -0.10
CA CYS A 329 -2.65 8.93 0.61
C CYS A 329 -3.33 8.98 1.99
N PHE A 330 -2.90 9.94 2.81
CA PHE A 330 -3.57 10.28 4.06
C PHE A 330 -4.61 11.39 3.86
N LYS A 331 -5.85 11.11 4.27
CA LYS A 331 -6.96 12.05 4.46
C LYS A 331 -6.78 12.93 5.70
N GLY A 332 -6.07 12.43 6.71
CA GLY A 332 -5.76 13.18 7.92
C GLY A 332 -4.33 13.71 7.97
N GLU A 333 -4.06 14.56 8.95
CA GLU A 333 -2.71 14.93 9.34
C GLU A 333 -2.03 13.76 10.04
N SER A 334 -0.97 13.22 9.45
CA SER A 334 -0.19 12.12 10.02
C SER A 334 0.65 12.57 11.23
N GLY A 335 0.87 11.64 12.16
CA GLY A 335 1.87 11.74 13.21
C GLY A 335 3.25 11.21 12.78
N CYS A 336 3.97 10.57 13.70
CA CYS A 336 5.37 10.15 13.52
C CYS A 336 5.57 8.63 13.67
N LYS A 337 6.64 8.12 13.07
CA LYS A 337 7.25 6.81 13.37
C LYS A 337 8.72 7.04 13.70
N PHE A 338 9.19 6.40 14.77
CA PHE A 338 10.58 6.35 15.18
C PHE A 338 11.06 4.90 15.20
N GLU A 339 12.31 4.68 14.82
CA GLU A 339 13.00 3.41 15.08
C GLU A 339 13.39 3.33 16.57
N GLY A 340 13.34 2.14 17.14
CA GLY A 340 13.63 1.91 18.55
C GLY A 340 12.45 2.24 19.48
N ASP A 341 12.77 2.41 20.76
CA ASP A 341 11.82 2.70 21.85
C ASP A 341 11.24 4.13 21.82
N GLY A 342 11.81 4.99 20.98
CA GLY A 342 11.42 6.38 20.78
C GLY A 342 11.58 7.25 22.03
N ASP A 343 12.32 6.80 23.05
CA ASP A 343 12.33 7.45 24.36
C ASP A 343 12.93 8.86 24.29
N GLY A 344 12.17 9.84 24.78
CA GLY A 344 12.54 11.25 24.77
C GLY A 344 12.37 11.98 23.43
N GLN A 345 11.94 11.30 22.37
CA GLN A 345 11.65 11.94 21.08
C GLN A 345 10.21 12.49 21.06
N LEU A 346 10.04 13.80 20.97
CA LEU A 346 8.72 14.41 20.77
C LEU A 346 8.35 14.40 19.29
N CYS A 347 7.11 14.03 18.97
CA CYS A 347 6.63 14.05 17.59
C CYS A 347 6.33 15.48 17.13
N ASP A 348 7.11 15.95 16.15
CA ASP A 348 6.81 17.10 15.30
C ASP A 348 6.85 16.64 13.83
N ALA A 349 5.68 16.27 13.31
CA ALA A 349 5.53 15.74 11.97
C ALA A 349 5.58 16.82 10.88
N THR A 350 5.67 18.12 11.22
CA THR A 350 5.80 19.20 10.23
C THR A 350 7.15 19.17 9.51
N ALA A 351 8.15 18.55 10.15
CA ALA A 351 9.51 18.44 9.66
C ALA A 351 9.79 17.15 8.87
N ILE A 352 8.81 16.22 8.78
CA ILE A 352 8.95 14.98 8.00
C ILE A 352 8.93 15.37 6.53
N ARG A 353 10.12 15.65 5.99
CA ARG A 353 10.34 15.83 4.56
C ARG A 353 10.29 14.45 3.93
N ASP A 354 9.56 14.34 2.83
CA ASP A 354 9.61 13.22 1.88
C ASP A 354 10.98 12.54 1.91
N ARG A 355 11.02 11.21 2.05
CA ARG A 355 12.27 10.46 1.82
C ARG A 355 12.87 10.95 0.50
N PRO A 356 14.16 11.38 0.47
CA PRO A 356 14.80 11.73 -0.79
C PRO A 356 14.60 10.57 -1.77
N ALA A 357 14.27 10.88 -3.02
CA ALA A 357 14.19 9.86 -4.05
C ALA A 357 15.48 9.01 -4.01
N PRO A 358 15.40 7.69 -4.23
CA PRO A 358 16.60 6.88 -4.41
C PRO A 358 17.51 7.57 -5.43
N PRO A 359 18.84 7.59 -5.21
CA PRO A 359 19.73 8.09 -6.23
C PRO A 359 19.46 7.32 -7.54
N PRO A 360 19.46 8.00 -8.71
CA PRO A 360 19.33 7.29 -9.97
C PRO A 360 20.42 6.21 -10.05
N PRO A 361 20.14 5.04 -10.68
CA PRO A 361 21.09 3.94 -10.76
C PRO A 361 22.45 4.48 -11.22
N GLY A 362 23.44 4.31 -10.34
CA GLY A 362 24.76 4.91 -10.50
C GLY A 362 25.41 4.34 -11.75
N ASN A 363 25.62 5.19 -12.76
CA ASN A 363 26.40 4.82 -13.92
C ASN A 363 27.82 4.48 -13.44
N GLY A 364 28.18 3.20 -13.49
CA GLY A 364 29.38 2.63 -12.88
C GLY A 364 30.59 3.54 -12.96
N ARG A 365 31.00 4.08 -11.80
CA ARG A 365 32.30 4.71 -11.63
C ARG A 365 32.94 4.15 -10.39
N THR A 366 33.96 3.34 -10.65
CA THR A 366 34.93 2.79 -9.72
C THR A 366 35.39 3.84 -8.72
N ASN A 367 34.93 3.75 -7.48
CA ASN A 367 35.59 4.45 -6.37
C ASN A 367 36.77 3.59 -5.92
N THR A 368 37.96 4.05 -6.26
CA THR A 368 39.23 3.57 -5.71
C THR A 368 39.20 3.71 -4.18
N PRO A 369 39.64 2.72 -3.40
CA PRO A 369 39.66 2.83 -1.94
C PRO A 369 40.60 3.95 -1.48
N PRO A 370 40.30 4.66 -0.37
CA PRO A 370 41.26 5.58 0.24
C PRO A 370 42.44 4.79 0.83
N ASP A 371 43.65 5.21 0.49
CA ASP A 371 44.89 4.74 1.10
C ASP A 371 44.82 4.90 2.63
N LEU A 372 45.06 3.79 3.34
CA LEU A 372 45.29 3.77 4.78
C LEU A 372 46.79 3.98 5.02
N GLU A 373 47.16 5.11 5.62
CA GLU A 373 48.38 5.23 6.44
C GLU A 373 48.11 4.77 7.87
#